data_AF-A0A497I3G2-F1
#
_entry.id   AF-A0A497I3G2-F1
#
_cell.length_a   1.000
_cell.length_b   1.000
_cell.length_c   1.000
_cell.angle_alpha   90.00
_cell.angle_beta   90.00
_cell.angle_gamma   90.00
#
_symmetry.space_group_name_H-M   'P 1'
#
loop_
_entity.id
_entity.type
_entity.pdbx_description
1 polymer ?
#
loop_
_entity_poly.entity_id
_entity_poly.type
_entity_poly.pdbx_seq_one_letter_code
_entity_poly.pdbx_strand_id
1 'polypeptide(L)'
;RVQVDGEVEIDSSRVGIVFWRSLSGKLKVRNSEIGLMHIWFGGGPSRIEIKGLKSGSRQDLNLTTPEGGSLSLQDTTVAMYSLSLWGIYDEACRKELVVEDSELAEIFAVFPVGSDVELEDMRPQFYDDWNIYDNPKVENLTWNLTLKNVKLEKWKIDIQGKAAIRDSYFHLDTWGSENEPEVEVENSTIITMHTRGSGYLRFKDVVFSKPEKVPIRFLYNLEDKQTTKPLVIEFEHCTIGPNALIEVGRAHENESRIILKGNLSFRIPEKEIYWFEGRIDREYSVLVTHENGTPIANSNFILLDNRGNEVLRGTTNEDGVVSFFVNFTKENWNESWTLYFPPYNLTKEIGFLTDTPILITPSGGVVLSSLLVPLFLMITVILLLHLLKHKFL
;
A
#
# COMPACT_ATOMS: atom_id res chain seq x y z
N ARG A 1 19.00 17.27 -14.65
CA ARG A 1 17.56 17.06 -14.97
C ARG A 1 17.16 18.11 -15.98
N VAL A 2 16.49 17.74 -17.06
CA VAL A 2 15.98 18.65 -18.09
C VAL A 2 14.47 18.44 -18.20
N GLN A 3 13.70 19.53 -18.19
CA GLN A 3 12.26 19.52 -18.48
C GLN A 3 12.03 20.33 -19.76
N VAL A 4 11.30 19.75 -20.71
CA VAL A 4 11.11 20.33 -22.05
C VAL A 4 9.68 20.87 -22.17
N ASP A 5 9.49 22.15 -21.81
CA ASP A 5 8.22 22.88 -22.01
C ASP A 5 8.23 23.80 -23.26
N GLY A 6 9.40 23.93 -23.91
CA GLY A 6 9.63 24.72 -25.13
C GLY A 6 10.59 24.00 -26.09
N GLU A 7 11.51 24.71 -26.74
CA GLU A 7 12.54 24.11 -27.59
C GLU A 7 13.86 23.93 -26.84
N VAL A 8 14.38 22.70 -26.84
CA VAL A 8 15.63 22.31 -26.19
C VAL A 8 16.46 21.49 -27.17
N GLU A 9 17.72 21.84 -27.30
CA GLU A 9 18.71 21.05 -28.03
C GLU A 9 19.81 20.57 -27.06
N ILE A 10 20.13 19.28 -27.13
CA ILE A 10 21.18 18.64 -26.33
C ILE A 10 22.15 17.99 -27.32
N ASP A 11 23.42 18.35 -27.26
CA ASP A 11 24.44 17.79 -28.14
C ASP A 11 25.65 17.36 -27.31
N SER A 12 26.22 16.20 -27.65
CA SER A 12 27.49 15.71 -27.12
C SER A 12 27.56 15.74 -25.59
N SER A 13 26.46 15.35 -24.94
CA SER A 13 26.23 15.56 -23.50
C SER A 13 25.80 14.29 -22.77
N ARG A 14 26.00 14.27 -21.44
CA ARG A 14 25.46 13.25 -20.54
C ARG A 14 24.40 13.87 -19.64
N VAL A 15 23.17 13.38 -19.73
CA VAL A 15 22.02 13.93 -19.01
C VAL A 15 21.37 12.85 -18.16
N GLY A 16 21.29 13.07 -16.85
CA GLY A 16 20.72 12.06 -15.95
C GLY A 16 19.25 11.74 -16.24
N ILE A 17 18.39 12.77 -16.37
CA ILE A 17 16.95 12.60 -16.61
C ILE A 17 16.46 13.70 -17.54
N VAL A 18 15.66 13.31 -18.54
CA VAL A 18 14.95 14.18 -19.46
C VAL A 18 13.44 13.90 -19.35
N PHE A 19 12.66 14.96 -19.13
CA PHE A 19 11.20 14.92 -19.17
C PHE A 19 10.73 15.62 -20.43
N TRP A 20 10.03 14.90 -21.30
CA TRP A 20 9.44 15.43 -22.52
C TRP A 20 7.93 15.25 -22.48
N ARG A 21 7.19 16.27 -22.97
CA ARG A 21 5.72 16.30 -22.98
C ARG A 21 5.20 16.44 -24.40
N SER A 22 4.22 15.60 -24.74
CA SER A 22 3.57 15.58 -26.06
C SER A 22 2.86 16.87 -26.46
N LEU A 23 2.49 17.73 -25.50
CA LEU A 23 1.65 18.91 -25.76
C LEU A 23 2.36 20.05 -26.49
N SER A 24 3.65 20.26 -26.23
CA SER A 24 4.38 21.42 -26.79
C SER A 24 5.90 21.28 -26.80
N GLY A 25 6.45 20.26 -26.14
CA GLY A 25 7.89 20.11 -25.99
C GLY A 25 8.56 19.80 -27.32
N LYS A 26 9.60 20.54 -27.67
CA LYS A 26 10.46 20.28 -28.83
C LYS A 26 11.85 19.93 -28.35
N LEU A 27 12.23 18.67 -28.47
CA LEU A 27 13.53 18.17 -28.03
C LEU A 27 14.29 17.60 -29.23
N LYS A 28 15.52 18.09 -29.43
CA LYS A 28 16.50 17.47 -30.32
C LYS A 28 17.71 17.06 -29.51
N VAL A 29 18.10 15.79 -29.60
CA VAL A 29 19.27 15.24 -28.92
C VAL A 29 20.18 14.60 -29.93
N ARG A 30 21.48 14.93 -29.88
CA ARG A 30 22.50 14.36 -30.77
C ARG A 30 23.70 13.86 -29.99
N ASN A 31 24.27 12.72 -30.39
CA ASN A 31 25.55 12.21 -29.90
C ASN A 31 25.65 12.17 -28.36
N SER A 32 24.56 11.85 -27.66
CA SER A 32 24.44 12.04 -26.22
C SER A 32 24.08 10.75 -25.48
N GLU A 33 24.17 10.80 -24.15
CA GLU A 33 23.73 9.73 -23.26
C GLU A 33 22.65 10.28 -22.31
N ILE A 34 21.53 9.57 -22.20
CA ILE A 34 20.43 9.89 -21.29
C ILE A 34 20.23 8.75 -20.30
N GLY A 35 20.23 9.04 -19.00
CA GLY A 35 19.95 8.04 -17.97
C GLY A 35 18.49 7.57 -18.00
N LEU A 36 17.54 8.51 -17.90
CA LEU A 36 16.11 8.25 -18.02
C LEU A 36 15.46 9.21 -19.00
N MET A 37 14.82 8.66 -20.03
CA MET A 37 13.90 9.38 -20.90
C MET A 37 12.47 9.13 -20.41
N HIS A 38 11.83 10.16 -19.86
CA HIS A 38 10.45 10.09 -19.39
C HIS A 38 9.54 10.83 -20.37
N ILE A 39 8.74 10.07 -21.12
CA ILE A 39 7.91 10.56 -22.24
C ILE A 39 6.46 10.62 -21.79
N TRP A 40 5.91 11.83 -21.73
CA TRP A 40 4.56 12.07 -21.22
C TRP A 40 3.59 12.26 -22.37
N PHE A 41 2.59 11.38 -22.43
CA PHE A 41 1.49 11.47 -23.38
C PHE A 41 0.27 12.06 -22.71
N GLY A 42 -0.08 13.26 -23.13
CA GLY A 42 -1.37 13.92 -22.91
C GLY A 42 -1.83 14.66 -24.16
N GLY A 43 -2.93 15.40 -24.03
CA GLY A 43 -3.53 16.16 -25.12
C GLY A 43 -4.81 15.53 -25.66
N GLY A 44 -5.19 15.97 -26.86
CA GLY A 44 -6.46 15.61 -27.47
C GLY A 44 -6.43 14.25 -28.18
N PRO A 45 -7.57 13.86 -28.80
CA PRO A 45 -7.70 12.61 -29.52
C PRO A 45 -6.64 12.49 -30.61
N SER A 46 -5.79 11.47 -30.51
CA SER A 46 -4.80 11.16 -31.53
C SER A 46 -4.20 9.78 -31.28
N ARG A 47 -3.72 9.16 -32.35
CA ARG A 47 -3.00 7.90 -32.31
C ARG A 47 -1.51 8.15 -32.47
N ILE A 48 -0.74 7.61 -31.54
CA ILE A 48 0.73 7.66 -31.52
C ILE A 48 1.23 6.22 -31.56
N GLU A 49 2.10 5.93 -32.52
CA GLU A 49 2.78 4.66 -32.64
C GLU A 49 4.27 4.86 -32.37
N ILE A 50 4.83 4.06 -31.47
CA ILE A 50 6.24 4.11 -31.11
C ILE A 50 6.80 2.71 -31.22
N LYS A 51 7.93 2.58 -31.92
CA LYS A 51 8.54 1.28 -32.17
C LYS A 51 10.02 1.30 -31.83
N GLY A 52 10.54 0.16 -31.41
CA GLY A 52 11.97 -0.08 -31.31
C GLY A 52 12.69 0.71 -30.20
N LEU A 53 12.03 1.05 -29.11
CA LEU A 53 12.71 1.65 -27.95
C LEU A 53 13.62 0.59 -27.31
N LYS A 54 14.94 0.80 -27.34
CA LYS A 54 15.91 -0.14 -26.80
C LYS A 54 16.77 0.51 -25.71
N SER A 55 16.61 0.03 -24.49
CA SER A 55 17.39 0.45 -23.33
C SER A 55 18.86 0.10 -23.49
N GLY A 56 19.74 1.04 -23.12
CA GLY A 56 21.20 0.89 -23.18
C GLY A 56 21.80 0.87 -24.59
N SER A 57 20.96 0.97 -25.63
CA SER A 57 21.39 0.95 -27.02
C SER A 57 21.35 2.34 -27.63
N ARG A 58 22.27 2.56 -28.56
CA ARG A 58 22.33 3.76 -29.41
C ARG A 58 21.20 3.67 -30.42
N GLN A 59 20.34 4.70 -30.47
CA GLN A 59 19.16 4.68 -31.32
C GLN A 59 18.84 6.06 -31.89
N ASP A 60 18.18 6.01 -33.04
CA ASP A 60 17.54 7.15 -33.66
C ASP A 60 16.03 7.02 -33.42
N LEU A 61 15.40 8.09 -32.93
CA LEU A 61 13.97 8.14 -32.68
C LEU A 61 13.45 9.48 -33.18
N ASN A 62 12.37 9.46 -33.95
CA ASN A 62 11.64 10.67 -34.31
C ASN A 62 10.17 10.47 -34.01
N LEU A 63 9.63 11.32 -33.15
CA LEU A 63 8.23 11.34 -32.76
C LEU A 63 7.70 12.76 -32.88
N THR A 64 6.53 12.90 -33.49
CA THR A 64 5.79 14.17 -33.57
C THR A 64 4.35 13.93 -33.16
N THR A 65 3.75 14.91 -32.49
CA THR A 65 2.36 14.82 -32.04
C THR A 65 1.51 15.91 -32.69
N PRO A 66 0.19 15.70 -32.86
CA PRO A 66 -0.70 16.71 -33.43
C PRO A 66 -0.73 18.02 -32.65
N GLU A 67 -0.43 17.97 -31.35
CA GLU A 67 -0.36 19.15 -30.48
C GLU A 67 0.91 20.00 -30.70
N GLY A 68 1.86 19.53 -31.53
CA GLY A 68 3.08 20.26 -31.89
C GLY A 68 4.32 19.88 -31.10
N GLY A 69 4.22 18.84 -30.26
CA GLY A 69 5.38 18.21 -29.62
C GLY A 69 6.27 17.51 -30.66
N SER A 70 7.58 17.63 -30.50
CA SER A 70 8.57 16.90 -31.31
C SER A 70 9.70 16.37 -30.43
N LEU A 71 10.07 15.11 -30.65
CA LEU A 71 11.16 14.42 -29.99
C LEU A 71 12.03 13.79 -31.08
N SER A 72 13.28 14.26 -31.19
CA SER A 72 14.27 13.73 -32.11
C SER A 72 15.51 13.30 -31.32
N LEU A 73 15.82 12.02 -31.36
CA LEU A 73 17.06 11.45 -30.86
C LEU A 73 17.88 11.01 -32.07
N GLN A 74 19.13 11.43 -32.12
CA GLN A 74 20.09 11.02 -33.15
C GLN A 74 21.36 10.54 -32.48
N ASP A 75 21.85 9.35 -32.84
CA ASP A 75 23.08 8.77 -32.30
C ASP A 75 23.14 8.81 -30.76
N THR A 76 21.99 8.57 -30.09
CA THR A 76 21.84 8.79 -28.65
C THR A 76 21.57 7.48 -27.94
N THR A 77 22.28 7.25 -26.83
CA THR A 77 22.03 6.11 -25.95
C THR A 77 21.08 6.52 -24.83
N VAL A 78 20.01 5.76 -24.62
CA VAL A 78 19.07 5.98 -23.51
C VAL A 78 19.09 4.75 -22.63
N ALA A 79 19.46 4.88 -21.35
CA ALA A 79 19.54 3.74 -20.45
C ALA A 79 18.15 3.20 -20.06
N MET A 80 17.18 4.09 -19.82
CA MET A 80 15.82 3.71 -19.43
C MET A 80 14.76 4.56 -20.14
N TYR A 81 13.73 3.91 -20.66
CA TYR A 81 12.50 4.54 -21.13
C TYR A 81 11.38 4.37 -20.11
N SER A 82 10.76 5.49 -19.72
CA SER A 82 9.50 5.51 -18.98
C SER A 82 8.44 6.22 -19.82
N LEU A 83 7.31 5.57 -20.03
CA LEU A 83 6.17 6.14 -20.75
C LEU A 83 5.08 6.49 -19.73
N SER A 84 4.69 7.76 -19.67
CA SER A 84 3.59 8.20 -18.82
C SER A 84 2.35 8.47 -19.65
N LEU A 85 1.24 7.89 -19.23
CA LEU A 85 -0.10 8.10 -19.77
C LEU A 85 -0.83 9.01 -18.80
N TRP A 86 -1.01 10.27 -19.19
CA TRP A 86 -1.62 11.31 -18.38
C TRP A 86 -2.73 11.99 -19.19
N GLY A 87 -3.98 11.68 -18.86
CA GLY A 87 -5.13 12.37 -19.44
C GLY A 87 -5.31 13.77 -18.87
N ILE A 88 -5.65 14.74 -19.72
CA ILE A 88 -6.29 15.97 -19.25
C ILE A 88 -7.77 15.61 -18.98
N TYR A 89 -8.38 16.24 -17.97
CA TYR A 89 -9.74 15.99 -17.46
C TYR A 89 -10.85 16.34 -18.47
N ASP A 90 -10.87 15.69 -19.63
CA ASP A 90 -11.97 15.75 -20.60
C ASP A 90 -12.24 14.35 -21.15
N GLU A 91 -13.37 13.77 -20.75
CA GLU A 91 -13.82 12.41 -21.09
C GLU A 91 -13.97 12.20 -22.61
N ALA A 92 -14.13 13.27 -23.40
CA ALA A 92 -14.21 13.19 -24.85
C ALA A 92 -12.84 13.01 -25.54
N CYS A 93 -11.72 13.15 -24.80
CA CYS A 93 -10.37 13.10 -25.35
C CYS A 93 -9.67 11.77 -25.03
N ARG A 94 -9.72 10.80 -25.96
CA ARG A 94 -8.97 9.53 -25.83
C ARG A 94 -7.67 9.55 -26.64
N LYS A 95 -6.53 9.55 -25.94
CA LYS A 95 -5.20 9.38 -26.57
C LYS A 95 -4.93 7.90 -26.82
N GLU A 96 -4.64 7.49 -28.05
CA GLU A 96 -4.27 6.11 -28.37
C GLU A 96 -2.75 5.97 -28.48
N LEU A 97 -2.14 5.17 -27.61
CA LEU A 97 -0.72 4.82 -27.68
C LEU A 97 -0.57 3.36 -28.07
N VAL A 98 0.22 3.10 -29.13
CA VAL A 98 0.66 1.76 -29.52
C VAL A 98 2.17 1.71 -29.40
N VAL A 99 2.67 0.76 -28.62
CA VAL A 99 4.11 0.53 -28.43
C VAL A 99 4.47 -0.83 -28.98
N GLU A 100 5.47 -0.88 -29.85
CA GLU A 100 5.88 -2.11 -30.53
C GLU A 100 7.39 -2.36 -30.43
N ASP A 101 7.79 -3.62 -30.37
CA ASP A 101 9.20 -4.06 -30.47
C ASP A 101 10.15 -3.37 -29.48
N SER A 102 9.67 -3.10 -28.26
CA SER A 102 10.30 -2.17 -27.32
C SER A 102 10.65 -2.79 -25.96
N GLU A 103 11.62 -2.18 -25.28
CA GLU A 103 12.03 -2.50 -23.92
C GLU A 103 11.85 -1.25 -23.04
N LEU A 104 10.95 -1.35 -22.07
CA LEU A 104 10.54 -0.24 -21.21
C LEU A 104 10.93 -0.52 -19.76
N ALA A 105 11.54 0.46 -19.13
CA ALA A 105 11.82 0.42 -17.70
C ALA A 105 10.55 0.65 -16.88
N GLU A 106 9.61 1.45 -17.38
CA GLU A 106 8.38 1.77 -16.67
C GLU A 106 7.26 2.19 -17.62
N ILE A 107 6.03 1.80 -17.29
CA ILE A 107 4.82 2.49 -17.72
C ILE A 107 4.21 3.12 -16.48
N PHE A 108 4.02 4.44 -16.54
CA PHE A 108 3.34 5.23 -15.53
C PHE A 108 1.93 5.57 -16.03
N ALA A 109 0.97 4.73 -15.65
CA ALA A 109 -0.44 4.87 -16.01
C ALA A 109 -1.20 5.65 -14.93
N VAL A 110 -1.79 6.79 -15.32
CA VAL A 110 -2.64 7.60 -14.45
C VAL A 110 -4.11 7.34 -14.77
N PHE A 111 -4.86 6.90 -13.78
CA PHE A 111 -6.29 6.66 -13.84
C PHE A 111 -7.00 7.87 -13.21
N PRO A 112 -7.52 8.79 -14.04
CA PRO A 112 -8.01 10.09 -13.57
C PRO A 112 -9.28 9.94 -12.73
N VAL A 113 -9.66 11.03 -12.06
CA VAL A 113 -10.98 11.17 -11.43
C VAL A 113 -12.09 10.73 -12.38
N GLY A 114 -13.05 9.95 -11.87
CA GLY A 114 -14.19 9.44 -12.64
C GLY A 114 -13.93 8.11 -13.36
N SER A 115 -12.66 7.68 -13.47
CA SER A 115 -12.34 6.34 -13.95
C SER A 115 -12.84 5.26 -12.99
N ASP A 116 -13.25 4.13 -13.56
CA ASP A 116 -13.68 2.94 -12.82
C ASP A 116 -13.13 1.72 -13.55
N VAL A 117 -12.12 1.08 -12.94
CA VAL A 117 -11.34 0.03 -13.58
C VAL A 117 -11.22 -1.21 -12.70
N GLU A 118 -11.26 -2.37 -13.34
CA GLU A 118 -10.83 -3.65 -12.75
C GLU A 118 -9.61 -4.09 -13.53
N LEU A 119 -8.47 -4.24 -12.86
CA LEU A 119 -7.18 -4.56 -13.45
C LEU A 119 -6.66 -5.89 -12.94
N GLU A 120 -6.15 -6.72 -13.84
CA GLU A 120 -5.58 -8.03 -13.52
C GLU A 120 -4.22 -8.21 -14.18
N ASP A 121 -3.34 -9.00 -13.54
CA ASP A 121 -2.03 -9.35 -14.10
C ASP A 121 -1.14 -8.13 -14.45
N MET A 122 -1.26 -7.05 -13.69
CA MET A 122 -0.44 -5.84 -13.86
C MET A 122 0.95 -6.08 -13.26
N ARG A 123 1.85 -6.71 -14.03
CA ARG A 123 3.19 -7.10 -13.57
C ARG A 123 4.29 -6.89 -14.62
N PRO A 124 5.56 -6.77 -14.20
CA PRO A 124 6.72 -6.79 -15.10
C PRO A 124 6.78 -8.11 -15.86
N GLN A 125 6.66 -8.05 -17.18
CA GLN A 125 6.73 -9.22 -18.05
C GLN A 125 6.94 -8.82 -19.50
N PHE A 126 6.94 -9.82 -20.37
CA PHE A 126 6.86 -9.65 -21.80
C PHE A 126 5.40 -9.68 -22.25
N TYR A 127 4.98 -8.65 -22.98
CA TYR A 127 3.65 -8.48 -23.54
C TYR A 127 3.72 -8.71 -25.06
N ASP A 128 3.15 -9.82 -25.53
CA ASP A 128 3.16 -10.20 -26.94
C ASP A 128 2.14 -9.41 -27.77
N ASP A 129 0.88 -9.40 -27.31
CA ASP A 129 -0.20 -8.55 -27.78
C ASP A 129 -1.13 -8.32 -26.59
N TRP A 130 -1.20 -7.09 -26.10
CA TRP A 130 -2.01 -6.71 -24.93
C TRP A 130 -2.57 -5.32 -25.11
N ASN A 131 -3.84 -5.14 -24.76
CA ASN A 131 -4.50 -3.86 -24.69
C ASN A 131 -5.07 -3.62 -23.29
N ILE A 132 -5.08 -2.37 -22.82
CA ILE A 132 -5.67 -2.05 -21.50
C ILE A 132 -7.13 -2.52 -21.39
N TYR A 133 -7.90 -2.48 -22.49
CA TYR A 133 -9.30 -2.94 -22.54
C TYR A 133 -9.47 -4.46 -22.58
N ASP A 134 -8.38 -5.23 -22.54
CA ASP A 134 -8.43 -6.68 -22.29
C ASP A 134 -8.67 -6.99 -20.80
N ASN A 135 -8.58 -5.98 -19.93
CA ASN A 135 -8.92 -6.11 -18.52
C ASN A 135 -10.44 -6.22 -18.28
N PRO A 136 -10.88 -6.81 -17.15
CA PRO A 136 -12.29 -7.08 -16.89
C PRO A 136 -13.22 -5.86 -17.00
N LYS A 137 -12.73 -4.68 -16.56
CA LYS A 137 -13.50 -3.43 -16.62
C LYS A 137 -12.59 -2.24 -16.87
N VAL A 138 -12.92 -1.44 -17.86
CA VAL A 138 -12.23 -0.17 -18.15
C VAL A 138 -13.26 0.88 -18.56
N GLU A 139 -13.68 1.71 -17.60
CA GLU A 139 -14.66 2.77 -17.82
C GLU A 139 -14.04 4.16 -17.59
N ASN A 140 -14.51 5.14 -18.38
CA ASN A 140 -14.12 6.56 -18.31
C ASN A 140 -12.60 6.82 -18.37
N LEU A 141 -11.87 5.99 -19.12
CA LEU A 141 -10.44 6.16 -19.34
C LEU A 141 -10.18 7.08 -20.54
N THR A 142 -9.37 8.11 -20.34
CA THR A 142 -8.99 9.13 -21.35
C THR A 142 -7.80 8.72 -22.21
N TRP A 143 -7.38 7.46 -22.14
CA TRP A 143 -6.29 6.93 -22.94
C TRP A 143 -6.50 5.45 -23.27
N ASN A 144 -5.86 4.99 -24.33
CA ASN A 144 -5.72 3.60 -24.73
C ASN A 144 -4.23 3.26 -24.81
N LEU A 145 -3.86 2.10 -24.30
CA LEU A 145 -2.51 1.56 -24.46
C LEU A 145 -2.60 0.18 -25.11
N THR A 146 -1.86 0.00 -26.19
CA THR A 146 -1.59 -1.31 -26.80
C THR A 146 -0.09 -1.59 -26.75
N LEU A 147 0.29 -2.77 -26.27
CA LEU A 147 1.67 -3.25 -26.20
C LEU A 147 1.80 -4.46 -27.12
N LYS A 148 2.77 -4.44 -28.04
CA LYS A 148 3.06 -5.57 -28.93
C LYS A 148 4.55 -5.89 -28.96
N ASN A 149 4.93 -7.11 -28.62
CA ASN A 149 6.34 -7.49 -28.48
C ASN A 149 7.12 -6.49 -27.58
N VAL A 150 6.59 -6.22 -26.38
CA VAL A 150 7.15 -5.27 -25.42
C VAL A 150 7.61 -5.98 -24.16
N LYS A 151 8.88 -5.78 -23.78
CA LYS A 151 9.36 -6.15 -22.45
C LYS A 151 9.19 -4.96 -21.49
N LEU A 152 8.49 -5.17 -20.38
CA LEU A 152 8.24 -4.15 -19.38
C LEU A 152 8.82 -4.54 -18.02
N GLU A 153 9.57 -3.64 -17.39
CA GLU A 153 10.20 -3.88 -16.07
C GLU A 153 9.37 -3.37 -14.89
N LYS A 154 8.42 -2.46 -15.10
CA LYS A 154 7.63 -1.88 -14.01
C LYS A 154 6.30 -1.29 -14.46
N TRP A 155 5.25 -1.60 -13.72
CA TRP A 155 4.03 -0.81 -13.67
C TRP A 155 4.09 0.19 -12.53
N LYS A 156 3.86 1.46 -12.84
CA LYS A 156 3.44 2.49 -11.89
C LYS A 156 1.99 2.85 -12.19
N ILE A 157 1.11 2.55 -11.25
CA ILE A 157 -0.33 2.75 -11.34
C ILE A 157 -0.70 3.87 -10.37
N ASP A 158 -1.24 4.96 -10.89
CA ASP A 158 -1.68 6.11 -10.10
C ASP A 158 -3.19 6.22 -10.20
N ILE A 159 -3.88 6.04 -9.08
CA ILE A 159 -5.35 6.04 -9.03
C ILE A 159 -5.86 7.32 -8.38
N GLN A 160 -6.72 8.02 -9.12
CA GLN A 160 -7.51 9.17 -8.67
C GLN A 160 -9.03 8.90 -8.75
N GLY A 161 -9.43 7.80 -9.40
CA GLY A 161 -10.80 7.32 -9.50
C GLY A 161 -11.05 6.06 -8.66
N LYS A 162 -11.80 5.10 -9.20
CA LYS A 162 -12.05 3.79 -8.60
C LYS A 162 -11.21 2.71 -9.27
N ALA A 163 -10.65 1.80 -8.48
CA ALA A 163 -9.93 0.66 -9.02
C ALA A 163 -10.08 -0.59 -8.15
N ALA A 164 -10.33 -1.74 -8.77
CA ALA A 164 -10.06 -3.04 -8.17
C ALA A 164 -8.86 -3.67 -8.90
N ILE A 165 -7.83 -4.10 -8.18
CA ILE A 165 -6.61 -4.64 -8.76
C ILE A 165 -6.34 -6.03 -8.17
N ARG A 166 -6.15 -7.04 -9.01
CA ARG A 166 -5.97 -8.43 -8.58
C ARG A 166 -4.73 -9.03 -9.21
N ASP A 167 -4.13 -10.00 -8.53
CA ASP A 167 -3.05 -10.84 -9.07
C ASP A 167 -1.93 -10.01 -9.73
N SER A 168 -1.43 -8.97 -9.05
CA SER A 168 -0.58 -7.96 -9.68
C SER A 168 0.72 -7.71 -8.90
N TYR A 169 1.71 -7.12 -9.58
CA TYR A 169 3.03 -6.76 -9.01
C TYR A 169 3.44 -5.36 -9.49
N PHE A 170 3.22 -4.32 -8.68
CA PHE A 170 3.24 -2.94 -9.19
C PHE A 170 3.52 -1.89 -8.11
N HIS A 171 3.87 -0.69 -8.57
CA HIS A 171 3.98 0.51 -7.76
C HIS A 171 2.62 1.22 -7.74
N LEU A 172 2.06 1.42 -6.55
CA LEU A 172 0.79 2.11 -6.34
C LEU A 172 1.04 3.58 -5.93
N ASP A 173 0.53 4.51 -6.71
CA ASP A 173 0.30 5.88 -6.27
C ASP A 173 -1.22 6.08 -6.09
N THR A 174 -1.63 6.78 -5.04
CA THR A 174 -3.00 7.29 -4.92
C THR A 174 -2.94 8.78 -4.66
N TRP A 175 -3.83 9.53 -5.31
CA TRP A 175 -3.89 10.99 -5.15
C TRP A 175 -5.35 11.45 -5.04
N GLY A 176 -5.72 11.92 -3.85
CA GLY A 176 -7.00 12.57 -3.58
C GLY A 176 -6.80 14.04 -3.22
N SER A 177 -7.63 14.91 -3.79
CA SER A 177 -7.78 16.29 -3.30
C SER A 177 -9.25 16.65 -3.06
N GLU A 178 -10.16 16.20 -3.92
CA GLU A 178 -11.61 16.40 -3.73
C GLU A 178 -12.46 15.16 -4.04
N ASN A 179 -11.94 14.27 -4.89
CA ASN A 179 -12.54 12.98 -5.21
C ASN A 179 -11.70 11.91 -4.52
N GLU A 180 -12.32 11.19 -3.60
CA GLU A 180 -11.67 10.17 -2.78
C GLU A 180 -11.39 8.95 -3.65
N PRO A 181 -10.11 8.62 -3.96
CA PRO A 181 -9.81 7.38 -4.64
C PRO A 181 -10.34 6.20 -3.80
N GLU A 182 -11.01 5.29 -4.47
CA GLU A 182 -11.57 4.06 -3.89
C GLU A 182 -10.83 2.89 -4.54
N VAL A 183 -9.89 2.30 -3.80
CA VAL A 183 -8.99 1.28 -4.34
C VAL A 183 -9.08 0.01 -3.53
N GLU A 184 -9.40 -1.09 -4.19
CA GLU A 184 -9.28 -2.44 -3.64
C GLU A 184 -8.12 -3.16 -4.33
N VAL A 185 -7.23 -3.78 -3.55
CA VAL A 185 -6.17 -4.64 -4.10
C VAL A 185 -6.21 -6.00 -3.41
N GLU A 186 -6.24 -7.05 -4.21
CA GLU A 186 -6.30 -8.44 -3.75
C GLU A 186 -5.16 -9.28 -4.33
N ASN A 187 -4.63 -10.22 -3.52
CA ASN A 187 -3.65 -11.24 -3.93
C ASN A 187 -2.48 -10.67 -4.75
N SER A 188 -1.88 -9.58 -4.26
CA SER A 188 -0.92 -8.78 -5.02
C SER A 188 0.31 -8.41 -4.21
N THR A 189 1.37 -8.04 -4.92
CA THR A 189 2.57 -7.45 -4.30
C THR A 189 2.69 -5.98 -4.70
N ILE A 190 2.62 -5.10 -3.71
CA ILE A 190 2.85 -3.66 -3.91
C ILE A 190 4.32 -3.37 -3.66
N ILE A 191 5.04 -3.04 -4.72
CA ILE A 191 6.50 -2.85 -4.67
C ILE A 191 6.92 -1.44 -4.29
N THR A 192 6.02 -0.49 -4.22
CA THR A 192 6.24 0.87 -3.70
C THR A 192 4.85 1.44 -3.54
N MET A 193 4.64 2.25 -2.51
CA MET A 193 3.37 2.94 -2.33
C MET A 193 3.59 4.41 -2.04
N HIS A 194 2.88 5.29 -2.74
CA HIS A 194 2.76 6.69 -2.38
C HIS A 194 1.29 7.08 -2.30
N THR A 195 0.80 7.33 -1.10
CA THR A 195 -0.57 7.84 -0.91
C THR A 195 -0.52 9.32 -0.64
N ARG A 196 -1.43 10.11 -1.23
CA ARG A 196 -1.56 11.56 -1.02
C ARG A 196 -3.01 11.95 -0.81
N GLY A 197 -3.26 12.76 0.23
CA GLY A 197 -4.58 13.31 0.52
C GLY A 197 -5.51 12.31 1.22
N SER A 198 -6.79 12.35 0.86
CA SER A 198 -7.86 11.49 1.40
C SER A 198 -8.18 10.32 0.45
N GLY A 199 -8.99 9.37 0.92
CA GLY A 199 -9.40 8.20 0.12
C GLY A 199 -9.77 6.98 0.97
N TYR A 200 -10.22 5.92 0.31
CA TYR A 200 -10.47 4.63 0.93
C TYR A 200 -9.72 3.53 0.16
N LEU A 201 -8.78 2.87 0.85
CA LEU A 201 -7.98 1.79 0.30
C LEU A 201 -8.27 0.51 1.09
N ARG A 202 -8.54 -0.58 0.38
CA ARG A 202 -8.68 -1.91 0.97
C ARG A 202 -7.66 -2.85 0.38
N PHE A 203 -6.90 -3.52 1.24
CA PHE A 203 -5.87 -4.47 0.86
C PHE A 203 -6.22 -5.84 1.43
N LYS A 204 -6.23 -6.86 0.58
CA LYS A 204 -6.50 -8.25 0.98
C LYS A 204 -5.44 -9.19 0.42
N ASP A 205 -4.80 -9.96 1.29
CA ASP A 205 -3.73 -10.88 0.91
C ASP A 205 -2.61 -10.16 0.13
N VAL A 206 -2.22 -8.97 0.61
CA VAL A 206 -1.22 -8.10 -0.04
C VAL A 206 0.11 -8.11 0.72
N VAL A 207 1.21 -8.19 -0.03
CA VAL A 207 2.57 -8.01 0.50
C VAL A 207 3.18 -6.73 -0.04
N PHE A 208 3.67 -5.88 0.86
CA PHE A 208 4.42 -4.66 0.52
C PHE A 208 5.91 -4.94 0.59
N SER A 209 6.50 -5.41 -0.51
CA SER A 209 7.92 -5.73 -0.60
C SER A 209 8.39 -5.96 -2.03
N LYS A 210 9.71 -5.93 -2.23
CA LYS A 210 10.38 -6.50 -3.43
C LYS A 210 11.81 -6.95 -3.04
N PRO A 211 12.61 -7.53 -3.94
CA PRO A 211 14.00 -7.92 -3.62
C PRO A 211 14.85 -6.76 -3.07
N GLU A 212 14.75 -5.56 -3.65
CA GLU A 212 15.38 -4.36 -3.10
C GLU A 212 14.47 -3.65 -2.10
N LYS A 213 15.03 -2.80 -1.24
CA LYS A 213 14.25 -2.06 -0.24
C LYS A 213 13.28 -1.07 -0.91
N VAL A 214 12.02 -1.04 -0.45
CA VAL A 214 10.97 -0.19 -1.03
C VAL A 214 10.32 0.76 -0.05
N PRO A 215 10.02 2.00 -0.47
CA PRO A 215 9.33 2.95 0.38
C PRO A 215 7.81 2.76 0.31
N ILE A 216 7.19 2.70 1.49
CA ILE A 216 5.75 2.83 1.69
C ILE A 216 5.54 4.21 2.30
N ARG A 217 5.13 5.17 1.47
CA ARG A 217 5.05 6.58 1.86
C ARG A 217 3.62 7.03 2.01
N PHE A 218 3.39 7.60 3.17
CA PHE A 218 2.21 8.34 3.52
C PHE A 218 2.51 9.82 3.34
N LEU A 219 2.19 10.37 2.17
CA LEU A 219 2.54 11.73 1.78
C LEU A 219 1.35 12.68 1.93
N TYR A 220 1.67 13.96 2.12
CA TYR A 220 0.69 15.03 2.13
C TYR A 220 0.59 15.70 0.76
N ASN A 221 -0.59 16.21 0.42
CA ASN A 221 -0.80 17.04 -0.76
C ASN A 221 -0.66 18.52 -0.38
N LEU A 222 0.48 19.14 -0.74
CA LEU A 222 0.77 20.55 -0.44
C LEU A 222 -0.17 21.54 -1.15
N GLU A 223 -0.84 21.09 -2.21
CA GLU A 223 -1.76 21.93 -2.99
C GLU A 223 -3.16 21.99 -2.36
N ASP A 224 -3.43 21.14 -1.37
CA ASP A 224 -4.75 20.99 -0.78
C ASP A 224 -4.82 21.53 0.64
N LYS A 225 -5.26 22.79 0.73
CA LYS A 225 -5.40 23.53 1.99
C LYS A 225 -6.75 23.28 2.68
N GLN A 226 -7.55 22.29 2.25
CA GLN A 226 -8.94 22.17 2.71
C GLN A 226 -9.45 20.75 2.98
N THR A 227 -8.75 19.66 2.64
CA THR A 227 -9.26 18.32 3.03
C THR A 227 -9.22 18.14 4.54
N THR A 228 -10.39 17.93 5.14
CA THR A 228 -10.54 17.46 6.53
C THR A 228 -10.78 15.96 6.61
N LYS A 229 -10.90 15.29 5.46
CA LYS A 229 -11.26 13.88 5.38
C LYS A 229 -10.02 12.99 5.55
N PRO A 230 -10.12 11.88 6.31
CA PRO A 230 -9.00 10.98 6.47
C PRO A 230 -8.74 10.16 5.20
N LEU A 231 -7.49 9.68 5.08
CA LEU A 231 -7.19 8.49 4.28
C LEU A 231 -7.45 7.28 5.15
N VAL A 232 -8.37 6.40 4.74
CA VAL A 232 -8.65 5.15 5.45
C VAL A 232 -8.03 4.00 4.67
N ILE A 233 -7.28 3.15 5.38
CA ILE A 233 -6.66 1.96 4.82
C ILE A 233 -7.07 0.76 5.67
N GLU A 234 -7.72 -0.21 5.04
CA GLU A 234 -8.18 -1.44 5.67
C GLU A 234 -7.37 -2.62 5.15
N PHE A 235 -6.83 -3.42 6.07
CA PHE A 235 -5.99 -4.57 5.77
C PHE A 235 -6.69 -5.87 6.16
N GLU A 236 -6.60 -6.87 5.27
CA GLU A 236 -7.03 -8.23 5.49
C GLU A 236 -5.86 -9.15 5.10
N HIS A 237 -5.22 -9.78 6.08
CA HIS A 237 -4.04 -10.65 5.89
C HIS A 237 -2.89 -9.99 5.09
N CYS A 238 -2.50 -8.78 5.46
CA CYS A 238 -1.45 -8.06 4.76
C CYS A 238 -0.11 -8.06 5.52
N THR A 239 1.00 -7.93 4.79
CA THR A 239 2.36 -7.82 5.37
C THR A 239 3.15 -6.66 4.77
N ILE A 240 3.74 -5.81 5.62
CA ILE A 240 4.75 -4.82 5.20
C ILE A 240 6.15 -5.36 5.51
N GLY A 241 6.98 -5.53 4.48
CA GLY A 241 8.33 -6.11 4.58
C GLY A 241 8.45 -7.50 3.94
N PRO A 242 9.65 -8.13 3.97
CA PRO A 242 10.79 -7.76 4.80
C PRO A 242 11.65 -6.61 4.27
N ASN A 243 11.61 -6.34 2.97
CA ASN A 243 12.42 -5.30 2.34
C ASN A 243 11.61 -4.03 2.11
N ALA A 244 11.06 -3.46 3.17
CA ALA A 244 10.30 -2.22 3.09
C ALA A 244 10.81 -1.20 4.11
N LEU A 245 10.46 0.07 3.89
CA LEU A 245 10.57 1.14 4.86
C LEU A 245 9.27 1.94 4.85
N ILE A 246 8.97 2.61 5.95
CA ILE A 246 7.79 3.47 6.09
C ILE A 246 8.26 4.91 6.20
N GLU A 247 7.72 5.78 5.34
CA GLU A 247 7.90 7.22 5.47
C GLU A 247 6.55 7.87 5.76
N VAL A 248 6.48 8.64 6.84
CA VAL A 248 5.33 9.50 7.17
C VAL A 248 5.72 10.94 6.90
N GLY A 249 5.15 11.48 5.82
CA GLY A 249 5.50 12.77 5.23
C GLY A 249 4.88 13.97 5.92
N ARG A 250 5.22 15.15 5.40
CA ARG A 250 4.93 16.46 5.99
C ARG A 250 3.45 16.84 5.94
N ALA A 251 2.64 16.51 6.95
CA ALA A 251 1.29 17.06 7.09
C ALA A 251 1.34 18.48 7.66
N HIS A 252 0.62 19.44 7.08
CA HIS A 252 0.38 20.70 7.75
C HIS A 252 -0.38 20.43 9.08
N GLU A 253 -0.05 21.18 10.13
CA GLU A 253 -0.32 20.87 11.56
C GLU A 253 -1.76 20.47 11.94
N ASN A 254 -2.77 20.63 11.06
CA ASN A 254 -4.18 20.37 11.36
C ASN A 254 -4.93 19.38 10.43
N GLU A 255 -4.36 18.84 9.33
CA GLU A 255 -5.23 18.50 8.18
C GLU A 255 -4.95 17.20 7.41
N SER A 256 -4.24 16.21 7.98
CA SER A 256 -4.25 14.86 7.37
C SER A 256 -4.20 13.77 8.43
N ARG A 257 -5.30 13.04 8.52
CA ARG A 257 -5.50 11.92 9.44
C ARG A 257 -5.47 10.63 8.63
N ILE A 258 -4.46 9.80 8.83
CA ILE A 258 -4.42 8.48 8.22
C ILE A 258 -4.97 7.49 9.23
N ILE A 259 -5.86 6.61 8.80
CA ILE A 259 -6.46 5.59 9.65
C ILE A 259 -6.07 4.22 9.08
N LEU A 260 -5.31 3.44 9.86
CA LEU A 260 -4.95 2.06 9.52
C LEU A 260 -5.83 1.10 10.34
N LYS A 261 -6.46 0.13 9.67
CA LYS A 261 -7.38 -0.83 10.30
C LYS A 261 -7.16 -2.27 9.86
N GLY A 262 -7.63 -3.22 10.65
CA GLY A 262 -7.65 -4.64 10.28
C GLY A 262 -6.33 -5.38 10.53
N ASN A 263 -6.11 -6.46 9.76
CA ASN A 263 -5.07 -7.47 10.00
C ASN A 263 -3.80 -7.15 9.21
N LEU A 264 -2.78 -6.66 9.91
CA LEU A 264 -1.52 -6.19 9.32
C LEU A 264 -0.33 -6.68 10.12
N SER A 265 0.61 -7.32 9.42
CA SER A 265 1.89 -7.76 9.98
C SER A 265 3.05 -6.89 9.51
N PHE A 266 4.02 -6.64 10.39
CA PHE A 266 5.25 -5.92 10.08
C PHE A 266 6.44 -6.87 10.12
N ARG A 267 7.25 -6.83 9.07
CA ARG A 267 8.50 -7.58 8.94
C ARG A 267 9.68 -6.64 8.72
N ILE A 268 9.60 -5.44 9.29
CA ILE A 268 10.63 -4.41 9.22
C ILE A 268 11.06 -4.02 10.64
N PRO A 269 12.34 -3.66 10.86
CA PRO A 269 12.79 -3.12 12.13
C PRO A 269 12.48 -1.62 12.25
N GLU A 270 12.44 -1.09 13.48
CA GLU A 270 12.16 0.33 13.76
C GLU A 270 13.05 1.32 13.02
N LYS A 271 14.32 0.96 12.74
CA LYS A 271 15.25 1.79 11.95
C LYS A 271 14.79 2.08 10.52
N GLU A 272 13.78 1.36 10.02
CA GLU A 272 13.17 1.55 8.70
C GLU A 272 11.91 2.44 8.77
N ILE A 273 11.63 3.05 9.91
CA ILE A 273 10.58 4.07 10.06
C ILE A 273 11.23 5.46 10.00
N TYR A 274 10.74 6.27 9.08
CA TYR A 274 11.11 7.66 8.92
C TYR A 274 9.88 8.53 9.12
N TRP A 275 9.74 9.09 10.32
CA TRP A 275 8.62 9.95 10.67
C TRP A 275 9.03 11.42 10.59
N PHE A 276 8.64 12.10 9.51
CA PHE A 276 9.00 13.50 9.31
C PHE A 276 8.03 14.42 10.06
N GLU A 277 6.73 14.28 9.81
CA GLU A 277 5.61 14.93 10.51
C GLU A 277 4.34 14.04 10.33
N GLY A 278 3.16 14.53 10.65
CA GLY A 278 1.89 13.84 10.40
C GLY A 278 1.41 12.88 11.48
N ARG A 279 0.19 12.38 11.28
CA ARG A 279 -0.60 11.65 12.28
C ARG A 279 -1.18 10.37 11.68
N ILE A 280 -0.94 9.23 12.34
CA ILE A 280 -1.57 7.95 12.03
C ILE A 280 -2.39 7.48 13.23
N ASP A 281 -3.68 7.26 13.02
CA ASP A 281 -4.51 6.52 13.96
C ASP A 281 -4.53 5.05 13.54
N ARG A 282 -4.04 4.18 14.41
CA ARG A 282 -3.97 2.75 14.13
C ARG A 282 -4.93 2.00 15.02
N GLU A 283 -5.78 1.20 14.40
CA GLU A 283 -6.62 0.24 15.09
C GLU A 283 -5.79 -0.98 15.51
N TYR A 284 -5.98 -1.41 16.75
CA TYR A 284 -5.52 -2.70 17.24
C TYR A 284 -6.72 -3.58 17.53
N SER A 285 -6.88 -4.64 16.75
CA SER A 285 -7.78 -5.73 17.09
C SER A 285 -7.05 -6.72 18.00
N VAL A 286 -7.72 -7.14 19.07
CA VAL A 286 -7.24 -8.12 20.04
C VAL A 286 -8.22 -9.26 20.08
N LEU A 287 -7.72 -10.48 19.94
CA LEU A 287 -8.49 -11.71 20.10
C LEU A 287 -8.04 -12.42 21.37
N VAL A 288 -8.97 -12.62 22.30
CA VAL A 288 -8.72 -13.30 23.58
C VAL A 288 -9.35 -14.68 23.53
N THR A 289 -8.53 -15.71 23.67
CA THR A 289 -8.98 -17.12 23.63
C THR A 289 -8.43 -17.92 24.80
N HIS A 290 -9.15 -18.98 25.17
CA HIS A 290 -8.59 -20.08 25.94
C HIS A 290 -7.53 -20.84 25.13
N GLU A 291 -6.74 -21.68 25.80
CA GLU A 291 -5.72 -22.53 25.15
C GLU A 291 -6.28 -23.45 24.07
N ASN A 292 -7.55 -23.84 24.18
CA ASN A 292 -8.26 -24.65 23.19
C ASN A 292 -8.81 -23.83 22.00
N GLY A 293 -8.50 -22.53 21.92
CA GLY A 293 -8.98 -21.62 20.87
C GLY A 293 -10.38 -21.05 21.08
N THR A 294 -11.08 -21.39 22.16
CA THR A 294 -12.43 -20.86 22.42
C THR A 294 -12.35 -19.39 22.84
N PRO A 295 -13.17 -18.49 22.25
CA PRO A 295 -13.18 -17.08 22.63
C PRO A 295 -13.55 -16.82 24.10
N ILE A 296 -12.97 -15.76 24.68
CA ILE A 296 -13.28 -15.29 26.03
C ILE A 296 -14.05 -13.98 25.96
N ALA A 297 -15.38 -14.06 26.14
CA ALA A 297 -16.26 -12.89 26.17
C ALA A 297 -16.20 -12.12 27.50
N ASN A 298 -16.55 -10.83 27.46
CA ASN A 298 -16.65 -9.94 28.63
C ASN A 298 -15.37 -9.84 29.48
N SER A 299 -14.21 -10.13 28.90
CA SER A 299 -12.93 -10.02 29.58
C SER A 299 -12.51 -8.56 29.68
N ASN A 300 -12.30 -8.07 30.91
CA ASN A 300 -11.84 -6.71 31.16
C ASN A 300 -10.41 -6.50 30.65
N PHE A 301 -10.18 -5.37 29.98
CA PHE A 301 -8.85 -4.89 29.64
C PHE A 301 -8.67 -3.43 30.04
N ILE A 302 -7.42 -3.03 30.20
CA ILE A 302 -6.98 -1.67 30.43
C ILE A 302 -5.82 -1.40 29.48
N LEU A 303 -5.85 -0.27 28.78
CA LEU A 303 -4.71 0.25 28.04
C LEU A 303 -4.03 1.31 28.89
N LEU A 304 -2.72 1.17 29.08
CA LEU A 304 -1.88 2.11 29.81
C LEU A 304 -0.92 2.80 28.83
N ASP A 305 -0.69 4.10 29.01
CA ASP A 305 0.37 4.83 28.31
C ASP A 305 1.77 4.43 28.81
N ASN A 306 2.82 4.99 28.18
CA ASN A 306 4.22 4.77 28.56
C ASN A 306 4.60 5.28 29.97
N ARG A 307 3.71 6.03 30.64
CA ARG A 307 3.87 6.51 32.02
C ARG A 307 3.05 5.67 33.01
N GLY A 308 2.33 4.65 32.54
CA GLY A 308 1.48 3.80 33.35
C GLY A 308 0.10 4.41 33.68
N ASN A 309 -0.29 5.51 33.02
CA ASN A 309 -1.61 6.09 33.20
C ASN A 309 -2.62 5.32 32.35
N GLU A 310 -3.81 5.10 32.89
CA GLU A 310 -4.93 4.54 32.15
C GLU A 310 -5.41 5.52 31.07
N VAL A 311 -5.40 5.05 29.82
CA VAL A 311 -5.92 5.79 28.66
C VAL A 311 -7.26 5.25 28.16
N LEU A 312 -7.50 3.95 28.36
CA LEU A 312 -8.73 3.28 27.93
C LEU A 312 -9.00 2.06 28.80
N ARG A 313 -10.28 1.74 28.97
CA ARG A 313 -10.77 0.52 29.59
C ARG A 313 -11.98 0.01 28.82
N GLY A 314 -12.11 -1.31 28.74
CA GLY A 314 -13.29 -1.93 28.14
C GLY A 314 -13.35 -3.43 28.38
N THR A 315 -14.20 -4.09 27.59
CA THR A 315 -14.42 -5.55 27.64
C THR A 315 -14.44 -6.14 26.24
N THR A 316 -14.09 -7.42 26.12
CA THR A 316 -14.25 -8.18 24.88
C THR A 316 -15.73 -8.46 24.57
N ASN A 317 -16.08 -8.52 23.29
CA ASN A 317 -17.41 -8.92 22.82
C ASN A 317 -17.64 -10.44 22.94
N GLU A 318 -18.77 -10.93 22.42
CA GLU A 318 -19.15 -12.36 22.44
C GLU A 318 -18.13 -13.27 21.70
N ASP A 319 -17.47 -12.73 20.68
CA ASP A 319 -16.42 -13.42 19.91
C ASP A 319 -15.03 -13.29 20.54
N GLY A 320 -14.93 -12.77 21.77
CA GLY A 320 -13.66 -12.55 22.48
C GLY A 320 -12.78 -11.48 21.84
N VAL A 321 -13.36 -10.62 21.00
CA VAL A 321 -12.67 -9.57 20.26
C VAL A 321 -12.86 -8.21 20.95
N VAL A 322 -11.82 -7.39 20.91
CA VAL A 322 -11.93 -5.95 21.15
C VAL A 322 -11.05 -5.19 20.17
N SER A 323 -11.50 -4.00 19.76
CA SER A 323 -10.72 -3.07 18.94
C SER A 323 -10.61 -1.71 19.62
N PHE A 324 -9.45 -1.07 19.50
CA PHE A 324 -9.23 0.30 19.95
C PHE A 324 -8.20 1.00 19.08
N PHE A 325 -8.18 2.34 19.13
CA PHE A 325 -7.22 3.14 18.37
C PHE A 325 -6.11 3.68 19.27
N VAL A 326 -4.88 3.63 18.77
CA VAL A 326 -3.76 4.41 19.31
C VAL A 326 -3.35 5.43 18.27
N ASN A 327 -3.09 6.66 18.74
CA ASN A 327 -2.62 7.74 17.90
C ASN A 327 -1.09 7.82 17.93
N PHE A 328 -0.48 7.81 16.75
CA PHE A 328 0.94 7.96 16.53
C PHE A 328 1.26 9.26 15.79
N THR A 329 2.28 9.96 16.29
CA THR A 329 2.86 11.21 15.77
C THR A 329 4.38 11.08 15.77
N LYS A 330 5.05 12.12 15.27
CA LYS A 330 6.52 12.19 15.29
C LYS A 330 7.11 12.04 16.69
N GLU A 331 6.40 12.52 17.71
CA GLU A 331 6.86 12.58 19.09
C GLU A 331 6.69 11.27 19.84
N ASN A 332 5.83 10.35 19.38
CA ASN A 332 5.48 9.15 20.13
C ASN A 332 5.45 7.84 19.31
N TRP A 333 5.81 7.86 18.02
CA TRP A 333 5.74 6.64 17.19
C TRP A 333 6.62 5.49 17.68
N ASN A 334 7.70 5.82 18.40
CA ASN A 334 8.66 4.91 19.00
C ASN A 334 8.36 4.59 20.47
N GLU A 335 7.24 5.08 21.00
CA GLU A 335 6.77 4.76 22.34
C GLU A 335 5.94 3.47 22.32
N SER A 336 5.77 2.88 23.51
CA SER A 336 4.98 1.67 23.71
C SER A 336 3.86 1.91 24.73
N TRP A 337 2.77 1.18 24.55
CA TRP A 337 1.62 1.10 25.45
C TRP A 337 1.56 -0.29 26.07
N THR A 338 0.98 -0.38 27.26
CA THR A 338 0.74 -1.66 27.92
C THR A 338 -0.73 -2.02 27.84
N LEU A 339 -1.05 -3.10 27.12
CA LEU A 339 -2.35 -3.75 27.17
C LEU A 339 -2.37 -4.71 28.35
N TYR A 340 -3.22 -4.44 29.33
CA TYR A 340 -3.34 -5.20 30.57
C TYR A 340 -4.70 -5.88 30.67
N PHE A 341 -4.70 -7.17 31.02
CA PHE A 341 -5.89 -7.95 31.34
C PHE A 341 -5.88 -8.32 32.83
N PRO A 342 -6.51 -7.51 33.71
CA PRO A 342 -6.53 -7.73 35.15
C PRO A 342 -7.01 -9.11 35.61
N PRO A 343 -8.08 -9.70 35.02
CA PRO A 343 -8.57 -11.02 35.43
C PRO A 343 -7.51 -12.13 35.36
N TYR A 344 -6.50 -11.94 34.51
CA TYR A 344 -5.44 -12.93 34.26
C TYR A 344 -4.07 -12.44 34.71
N ASN A 345 -3.97 -11.22 35.25
CA ASN A 345 -2.71 -10.54 35.53
C ASN A 345 -1.73 -10.61 34.34
N LEU A 346 -2.24 -10.41 33.12
CA LEU A 346 -1.48 -10.57 31.88
C LEU A 346 -1.26 -9.22 31.22
N THR A 347 -0.02 -8.92 30.84
CA THR A 347 0.34 -7.71 30.11
C THR A 347 0.93 -8.04 28.75
N LYS A 348 0.70 -7.15 27.78
CA LYS A 348 1.29 -7.18 26.45
C LYS A 348 1.71 -5.77 26.07
N GLU A 349 2.97 -5.62 25.68
CA GLU A 349 3.45 -4.36 25.10
C GLU A 349 2.97 -4.24 23.65
N ILE A 350 2.48 -3.06 23.29
CA ILE A 350 2.05 -2.71 21.94
C ILE A 350 2.73 -1.41 21.51
N GLY A 351 3.27 -1.39 20.30
CA GLY A 351 3.88 -0.22 19.67
C GLY A 351 3.50 -0.15 18.20
N PHE A 352 3.98 0.86 17.47
CA PHE A 352 3.54 1.10 16.08
C PHE A 352 3.71 -0.12 15.15
N LEU A 353 4.71 -0.98 15.36
CA LEU A 353 4.97 -2.17 14.55
C LEU A 353 4.31 -3.45 15.08
N THR A 354 3.46 -3.39 16.12
CA THR A 354 2.81 -4.58 16.67
C THR A 354 1.78 -5.15 15.70
N ASP A 355 1.98 -6.40 15.28
CA ASP A 355 1.08 -7.14 14.40
C ASP A 355 -0.37 -7.16 14.92
N THR A 356 -1.32 -7.08 14.00
CA THR A 356 -2.76 -7.27 14.26
C THR A 356 -3.30 -8.49 13.48
N PRO A 357 -4.18 -9.30 14.09
CA PRO A 357 -4.72 -9.16 15.44
C PRO A 357 -3.69 -9.56 16.51
N ILE A 358 -3.78 -8.92 17.68
CA ILE A 358 -3.00 -9.32 18.87
C ILE A 358 -3.68 -10.52 19.49
N LEU A 359 -2.95 -11.63 19.60
CA LEU A 359 -3.46 -12.85 20.22
C LEU A 359 -3.12 -12.88 21.70
N ILE A 360 -4.15 -13.03 22.54
CA ILE A 360 -4.02 -13.18 23.99
C ILE A 360 -4.59 -14.52 24.40
N THR A 361 -3.75 -15.36 24.98
CA THR A 361 -4.14 -16.66 25.52
C THR A 361 -3.76 -16.73 26.98
N PRO A 362 -4.66 -16.40 27.91
CA PRO A 362 -4.41 -16.57 29.33
C PRO A 362 -4.10 -18.03 29.62
N SER A 363 -2.91 -18.31 30.15
CA SER A 363 -2.59 -19.65 30.63
C SER A 363 -3.50 -19.97 31.81
N GLY A 364 -4.12 -21.15 31.76
CA GLY A 364 -5.15 -21.55 32.70
C GLY A 364 -4.61 -21.71 34.12
N GLY A 365 -4.61 -20.64 34.90
CA GLY A 365 -4.80 -20.74 36.34
C GLY A 365 -6.24 -21.14 36.60
N VAL A 366 -6.57 -22.43 36.43
CA VAL A 366 -7.81 -22.97 36.99
C VAL A 366 -7.68 -22.82 38.50
N VAL A 367 -8.17 -21.72 39.06
CA VAL A 367 -8.53 -21.70 40.47
C VAL A 367 -9.77 -22.57 40.56
N LEU A 368 -9.54 -23.88 40.65
CA LEU A 368 -10.52 -24.78 41.23
C LEU A 368 -10.81 -24.17 42.59
N SER A 369 -12.00 -23.57 42.73
CA SER A 369 -12.48 -23.11 44.03
C SER A 369 -12.22 -24.25 45.01
N SER A 370 -11.50 -23.95 46.08
CA SER A 370 -11.00 -24.88 47.11
C SER A 370 -12.11 -25.62 47.87
N LEU A 371 -13.35 -25.55 47.39
CA LEU A 371 -14.56 -26.19 47.91
C LEU A 371 -14.84 -27.57 47.27
N LEU A 372 -14.24 -27.92 46.12
CA LEU A 372 -14.47 -29.23 45.49
C LEU A 372 -13.49 -30.32 45.97
N VAL A 373 -12.28 -29.96 46.39
CA VAL A 373 -11.28 -30.91 46.91
C VAL A 373 -11.73 -31.60 48.21
N PRO A 374 -12.34 -30.91 49.20
CA PRO A 374 -12.86 -31.56 50.41
C PRO A 374 -14.05 -32.48 50.11
N LEU A 375 -14.90 -32.13 49.14
CA LEU A 375 -16.09 -32.90 48.79
C LEU A 375 -15.71 -34.24 48.13
N PHE A 376 -14.71 -34.23 47.24
CA PHE A 376 -14.20 -35.45 46.60
C PHE A 376 -13.50 -36.37 47.61
N LEU A 377 -12.68 -35.81 48.51
CA LEU A 377 -12.04 -36.58 49.59
C LEU A 377 -13.08 -37.20 50.54
N MET A 378 -14.13 -36.47 50.89
CA MET A 378 -15.19 -36.97 51.77
C MET A 378 -16.00 -38.10 51.12
N ILE A 379 -16.36 -37.97 49.83
CA ILE A 379 -17.05 -39.03 49.09
C ILE A 379 -16.18 -40.29 48.97
N THR A 380 -14.88 -40.12 48.69
CA THR A 380 -13.94 -41.24 48.61
C THR A 380 -13.79 -41.96 49.95
N VAL A 381 -13.73 -41.23 51.08
CA VAL A 381 -13.66 -41.83 52.42
C VAL A 381 -14.94 -42.56 52.79
N ILE A 382 -16.12 -42.01 52.44
CA ILE A 382 -17.41 -42.67 52.70
C ILE A 382 -17.52 -43.98 51.89
N LEU A 383 -17.12 -43.98 50.61
CA LEU A 383 -17.09 -45.18 49.77
C LEU A 383 -16.08 -46.22 50.28
N LEU A 384 -14.90 -45.80 50.74
CA LEU A 384 -13.90 -46.71 51.30
C LEU A 384 -14.40 -47.38 52.60
N LEU A 385 -15.06 -46.61 53.47
CA LEU A 385 -15.66 -47.12 54.70
C LEU A 385 -16.83 -48.07 54.42
N HIS A 386 -17.62 -47.82 53.38
CA HIS A 386 -18.69 -48.73 52.94
C HIS A 386 -18.13 -50.06 52.39
N LEU A 387 -17.06 -49.99 51.59
CA LEU A 387 -16.39 -51.15 51.02
C LEU A 387 -15.67 -52.01 52.08
N LEU A 388 -15.09 -51.38 53.10
CA LEU A 388 -14.44 -52.08 54.22
C LEU A 388 -15.45 -52.80 55.13
N LYS A 389 -16.68 -52.26 55.26
CA LYS A 389 -17.75 -52.88 56.05
C LYS A 389 -18.28 -54.18 55.43
N HIS A 390 -18.15 -54.35 54.11
CA HIS A 390 -18.60 -55.56 53.40
C HIS A 390 -17.55 -56.66 53.26
N LYS A 391 -16.31 -56.46 53.75
CA LYS A 391 -15.25 -57.48 53.73
C LYS A 391 -15.06 -58.24 55.06
N PHE A 392 -15.82 -57.92 56.11
CA PHE A 392 -15.67 -58.51 57.45
C PHE A 392 -16.99 -59.01 58.07
N LEU A 393 -17.94 -59.47 57.25
CA LEU A 393 -19.14 -60.19 57.68
C LEU A 393 -19.24 -61.53 56.97
#